data_AF-A0A0V0V586-F1
#
_entry.id   AF-A0A0V0V586-F1
#
_cell.length_a   1.000
_cell.length_b   1.000
_cell.length_c   1.000
_cell.angle_alpha   90.00
_cell.angle_beta   90.00
_cell.angle_gamma   90.00
#
_symmetry.space_group_name_H-M   'P 1'
#
loop_
_entity.id
_entity.type
_entity.pdbx_description
1 polymer ?
#
loop_
_entity_poly.entity_id
_entity_poly.type
_entity_poly.pdbx_seq_one_letter_code
_entity_poly.pdbx_strand_id
1 'polypeptide(L)'
;MKIETVKKRQQIEQQRLRETILQVLDQLETDSADLAVRNVLRALDAQYAEAQGAQVTLEDLLPDGESLEAVLNEWRELCKEVFTTRTRADTFLKEKDESKEPMATPALTEKSGSKSQLGKLKPVPLPKFDDHSRLSPS
;
A
#
# COMPACT_ATOMS: atom_id res chain seq x y z
N MET A 1 -32.52 -26.28 -12.95
CA MET A 1 -33.06 -25.09 -12.25
C MET A 1 -32.27 -24.62 -11.02
N LYS A 2 -31.72 -25.46 -10.13
CA LYS A 2 -30.94 -24.95 -8.98
C LYS A 2 -29.61 -24.28 -9.38
N ILE A 3 -28.83 -24.93 -10.24
CA ILE A 3 -27.50 -24.42 -10.64
C ILE A 3 -27.55 -23.10 -11.43
N GLU A 4 -28.55 -22.92 -12.29
CA GLU A 4 -28.74 -21.67 -13.05
C GLU A 4 -29.02 -20.47 -12.14
N THR A 5 -29.77 -20.69 -11.07
CA THR A 5 -30.06 -19.66 -10.06
C THR A 5 -28.78 -19.28 -9.31
N VAL A 6 -27.96 -20.26 -8.94
CA VAL A 6 -26.67 -20.03 -8.28
C VAL A 6 -25.70 -19.31 -9.22
N LYS A 7 -25.62 -19.71 -10.49
CA LYS A 7 -24.80 -19.02 -11.50
C LYS A 7 -25.21 -17.56 -11.67
N LYS A 8 -26.52 -17.27 -11.73
CA LYS A 8 -27.00 -15.89 -11.79
C LYS A 8 -26.61 -15.09 -10.55
N ARG A 9 -26.70 -15.70 -9.35
CA ARG A 9 -26.28 -15.04 -8.11
C ARG A 9 -24.78 -14.75 -8.11
N GLN A 10 -23.96 -15.72 -8.49
CA GLN A 10 -22.51 -15.57 -8.60
C GLN A 10 -22.14 -14.43 -9.56
N GLN A 11 -22.77 -14.33 -10.72
CA GLN A 11 -22.54 -13.22 -11.65
C GLN A 11 -22.92 -11.86 -11.07
N ILE A 12 -24.04 -11.77 -10.34
CA ILE A 12 -24.46 -10.52 -9.68
C ILE A 12 -23.43 -10.08 -8.64
N GLU A 13 -22.95 -10.99 -7.79
CA GLU A 13 -21.98 -10.62 -6.76
C GLU A 13 -20.60 -10.30 -7.34
N GLN A 14 -20.18 -10.99 -8.41
CA GLN A 14 -18.95 -10.60 -9.13
C GLN A 14 -19.08 -9.21 -9.77
N GLN A 15 -20.23 -8.89 -10.36
CA GLN A 15 -20.46 -7.58 -10.94
C GLN A 15 -20.39 -6.47 -9.89
N ARG A 16 -21.05 -6.67 -8.74
CA ARG A 16 -20.99 -5.72 -7.62
C ARG A 16 -19.59 -5.56 -7.06
N LEU A 17 -18.81 -6.64 -7.01
CA LEU A 17 -17.41 -6.57 -6.60
C LEU A 17 -16.59 -5.72 -7.59
N ARG A 18 -16.77 -5.90 -8.90
CA ARG A 18 -16.12 -5.07 -9.93
C ARG A 18 -16.53 -3.60 -9.81
N GLU A 19 -17.81 -3.31 -9.57
CA GLU A 19 -18.28 -1.94 -9.33
C GLU A 19 -17.62 -1.31 -8.10
N THR A 20 -17.46 -2.08 -7.02
CA THR A 20 -16.80 -1.61 -5.80
C THR A 20 -15.31 -1.36 -6.01
N ILE A 21 -14.62 -2.21 -6.80
CA ILE A 21 -13.23 -1.98 -7.23
C ILE A 21 -13.10 -0.63 -7.95
N LEU A 22 -13.98 -0.35 -8.91
CA LEU A 22 -13.98 0.92 -9.64
C LEU A 22 -14.21 2.12 -8.71
N GLN A 23 -15.09 1.99 -7.73
CA GLN A 23 -15.30 3.03 -6.72
C GLN A 23 -14.05 3.30 -5.89
N VAL A 24 -13.32 2.26 -5.47
CA VAL A 24 -12.04 2.45 -4.77
C VAL A 24 -11.05 3.20 -5.66
N LEU A 25 -10.90 2.79 -6.92
CA LEU A 25 -9.98 3.43 -7.86
C LEU A 25 -10.32 4.91 -8.09
N ASP A 26 -11.60 5.25 -8.27
CA ASP A 26 -12.08 6.63 -8.40
C ASP A 26 -11.72 7.49 -7.16
N GLN A 27 -11.88 6.95 -5.95
CA GLN A 27 -11.49 7.66 -4.73
C GLN A 27 -9.97 7.88 -4.62
N LEU A 28 -9.16 6.97 -5.16
CA LEU A 28 -7.71 7.13 -5.20
C LEU A 28 -7.27 8.15 -6.27
N GLU A 29 -7.96 8.22 -7.40
CA GLU A 29 -7.66 9.17 -8.47
C GLU A 29 -8.06 10.61 -8.12
N THR A 30 -9.12 10.77 -7.34
CA THR A 30 -9.62 12.08 -6.88
C THR A 30 -8.89 12.64 -5.66
N ASP A 31 -7.79 12.00 -5.22
CA ASP A 31 -7.06 12.29 -3.98
C ASP A 31 -8.00 12.48 -2.78
N SER A 32 -8.98 11.58 -2.68
CA SER A 32 -10.06 11.69 -1.71
C SER A 32 -9.55 11.66 -0.26
N ALA A 33 -10.42 12.07 0.67
CA ALA A 33 -10.11 12.07 2.09
C ALA A 33 -9.83 10.64 2.59
N ASP A 34 -8.89 10.48 3.52
CA ASP A 34 -8.49 9.18 4.08
C ASP A 34 -9.70 8.37 4.58
N LEU A 35 -10.68 9.06 5.18
CA LEU A 35 -11.91 8.44 5.66
C LEU A 35 -12.76 7.86 4.52
N ALA A 36 -12.84 8.56 3.38
CA ALA A 36 -13.59 8.09 2.22
C ALA A 36 -12.94 6.82 1.65
N VAL A 37 -11.62 6.82 1.47
CA VAL A 37 -10.84 5.65 1.02
C VAL A 37 -11.01 4.45 1.96
N ARG A 38 -10.93 4.67 3.28
CA ARG A 38 -11.15 3.61 4.29
C ARG A 38 -12.59 3.05 4.25
N ASN A 39 -13.58 3.90 3.99
CA ASN A 39 -14.97 3.46 3.88
C ASN A 39 -15.20 2.59 2.64
N VAL A 40 -14.69 3.00 1.47
CA VAL A 40 -14.81 2.18 0.25
C VAL A 40 -13.98 0.90 0.32
N LEU A 41 -12.85 0.88 1.02
CA LEU A 41 -12.11 -0.35 1.29
C LEU A 41 -12.89 -1.34 2.16
N ARG A 42 -13.59 -0.86 3.20
CA ARG A 42 -14.48 -1.72 3.99
C ARG A 42 -15.61 -2.30 3.14
N ALA A 43 -16.16 -1.50 2.22
CA ALA A 43 -17.16 -1.98 1.27
C ALA A 43 -16.59 -3.04 0.32
N LEU A 44 -15.35 -2.84 -0.16
CA LEU A 44 -14.64 -3.82 -1.00
C LEU A 44 -14.46 -5.15 -0.27
N ASP A 45 -13.98 -5.14 0.98
CA ASP A 45 -13.80 -6.36 1.78
C ASP A 45 -15.14 -7.09 2.01
N ALA A 46 -16.21 -6.35 2.31
CA ALA A 46 -17.54 -6.93 2.51
C ALA A 46 -18.08 -7.57 1.22
N GLN A 47 -17.98 -6.86 0.09
CA GLN A 47 -18.47 -7.35 -1.19
C GLN A 47 -17.63 -8.52 -1.73
N TYR A 48 -16.33 -8.56 -1.40
CA TYR A 48 -15.47 -9.70 -1.70
C TYR A 48 -15.95 -10.97 -0.98
N ALA A 49 -16.32 -10.86 0.30
CA ALA A 49 -16.85 -11.99 1.06
C ALA A 49 -18.18 -12.53 0.49
N GLU A 50 -19.09 -11.63 0.08
CA GLU A 50 -20.35 -12.02 -0.58
C GLU A 50 -20.10 -12.73 -1.91
N ALA A 51 -19.18 -12.21 -2.73
CA ALA A 51 -18.81 -12.82 -4.01
C ALA A 51 -18.11 -14.17 -3.81
N GLN A 52 -17.25 -14.29 -2.79
CA GLN A 52 -16.59 -15.55 -2.43
C GLN A 52 -17.60 -16.61 -2.00
N GLY A 53 -18.61 -16.24 -1.19
CA GLY A 53 -19.66 -17.17 -0.79
C GLY A 53 -20.48 -17.68 -1.98
N ALA A 54 -20.85 -16.79 -2.91
CA ALA A 54 -21.57 -17.18 -4.12
C ALA A 54 -20.72 -18.05 -5.06
N GLN A 55 -19.41 -17.78 -5.13
CA GLN A 55 -18.44 -18.55 -5.91
C GLN A 55 -18.30 -19.98 -5.37
N VAL A 56 -18.05 -20.16 -4.07
CA VAL A 56 -17.92 -21.48 -3.42
C VAL A 56 -19.19 -22.31 -3.63
N THR A 57 -20.35 -21.67 -3.47
CA THR A 57 -21.64 -22.36 -3.71
C THR A 57 -21.79 -22.85 -5.14
N LEU A 58 -21.22 -22.15 -6.13
CA LEU A 58 -21.25 -22.58 -7.53
C LEU A 58 -20.24 -23.71 -7.79
N GLU A 59 -19.03 -23.61 -7.22
CA GLU A 59 -17.98 -24.63 -7.32
C GLU A 59 -18.48 -25.99 -6.80
N ASP A 60 -19.16 -26.02 -5.67
CA ASP A 60 -19.74 -27.25 -5.07
C ASP A 60 -20.80 -27.94 -5.96
N LEU A 61 -21.39 -27.21 -6.91
CA LEU A 61 -22.46 -27.70 -7.78
C LEU A 61 -21.99 -28.06 -9.20
N LEU A 62 -20.81 -27.59 -9.60
CA LEU A 62 -20.29 -27.84 -10.93
C LEU A 62 -19.55 -29.18 -10.98
N PRO A 63 -19.73 -29.96 -12.05
CA PRO A 63 -18.87 -31.12 -12.26
C PRO A 63 -17.45 -30.66 -12.57
N ASP A 64 -16.47 -31.48 -12.17
CA ASP A 64 -15.07 -31.28 -12.55
C ASP A 64 -14.93 -31.21 -14.09
N GLY A 65 -13.98 -30.39 -14.54
CA GLY A 65 -13.67 -30.21 -15.96
C GLY A 65 -13.78 -28.76 -16.42
N GLU A 66 -13.95 -28.56 -17.72
CA GLU A 66 -13.83 -27.23 -18.36
C GLU A 66 -14.77 -26.18 -17.77
N SER A 67 -15.99 -26.57 -17.36
CA SER A 67 -16.95 -25.62 -16.78
C SER A 67 -16.52 -25.11 -15.40
N LEU A 68 -15.91 -25.96 -14.58
CA LEU A 68 -15.39 -25.57 -13.26
C LEU A 68 -14.11 -24.74 -13.44
N GLU A 69 -13.21 -25.16 -14.34
CA GLU A 69 -11.97 -24.46 -14.64
C GLU A 69 -12.21 -23.03 -15.16
N ALA A 70 -13.20 -22.84 -16.04
CA ALA A 70 -13.55 -21.50 -16.52
C ALA A 70 -13.99 -20.58 -15.36
N VAL A 71 -14.83 -21.09 -14.46
CA VAL A 71 -15.32 -20.37 -13.28
C VAL A 71 -14.19 -20.05 -12.29
N LEU A 72 -13.27 -20.98 -12.06
CA LEU A 72 -12.09 -20.78 -11.21
C LEU A 72 -11.11 -19.77 -11.81
N ASN A 73 -10.91 -19.81 -13.13
CA ASN A 73 -10.03 -18.88 -13.82
C ASN A 73 -10.55 -17.44 -13.76
N GLU A 74 -11.84 -17.23 -14.04
CA GLU A 74 -12.48 -15.91 -13.90
C GLU A 74 -12.38 -15.37 -12.47
N TRP A 75 -12.66 -16.21 -11.47
CA TRP A 75 -12.56 -15.83 -10.06
C TRP A 75 -11.12 -15.46 -9.66
N ARG A 76 -10.12 -16.18 -10.16
CA ARG A 76 -8.70 -15.90 -9.91
C ARG A 76 -8.30 -14.53 -10.44
N GLU A 77 -8.72 -14.17 -11.66
CA GLU A 77 -8.45 -12.84 -12.20
C GLU A 77 -9.11 -11.75 -11.37
N LEU A 78 -10.35 -11.95 -10.95
CA LEU A 78 -11.04 -11.00 -10.08
C LEU A 78 -10.35 -10.86 -8.71
N CYS A 79 -9.84 -11.95 -8.13
CA CYS A 79 -9.04 -11.90 -6.90
C CYS A 79 -7.75 -11.08 -7.07
N LYS A 80 -7.08 -11.18 -8.21
CA LYS A 80 -5.90 -10.35 -8.52
C LYS A 80 -6.28 -8.86 -8.61
N GLU A 81 -7.41 -8.53 -9.23
CA GLU A 81 -7.92 -7.16 -9.31
C GLU A 81 -8.19 -6.59 -7.90
N VAL A 82 -8.86 -7.34 -7.03
CA VAL A 82 -9.11 -6.96 -5.62
C VAL A 82 -7.80 -6.73 -4.87
N PHE A 83 -6.87 -7.68 -4.96
CA PHE A 83 -5.58 -7.59 -4.26
C PHE A 83 -4.77 -6.37 -4.72
N THR A 84 -4.71 -6.14 -6.02
CA THR A 84 -3.99 -4.99 -6.62
C THR A 84 -4.60 -3.68 -6.16
N THR A 85 -5.93 -3.59 -6.20
CA THR A 85 -6.68 -2.39 -5.79
C THR A 85 -6.48 -2.08 -4.31
N ARG A 86 -6.57 -3.10 -3.44
CA ARG A 86 -6.31 -2.97 -2.01
C ARG A 86 -4.89 -2.50 -1.72
N THR A 87 -3.89 -3.13 -2.37
CA THR A 87 -2.48 -2.76 -2.21
C THR A 87 -2.23 -1.30 -2.59
N ARG A 88 -2.85 -0.83 -3.68
CA ARG A 88 -2.77 0.58 -4.11
C ARG A 88 -3.38 1.51 -3.07
N ALA A 89 -4.55 1.17 -2.54
CA ALA A 89 -5.22 1.98 -1.52
C ALA A 89 -4.46 2.01 -0.19
N ASP A 90 -3.88 0.89 0.23
CA ASP A 90 -3.04 0.81 1.44
C ASP A 90 -1.78 1.67 1.29
N THR A 91 -1.16 1.65 0.11
CA THR A 91 -0.02 2.54 -0.21
C THR A 91 -0.42 4.01 -0.12
N PHE A 92 -1.54 4.39 -0.75
CA PHE A 92 -2.06 5.76 -0.71
C PHE A 92 -2.33 6.24 0.73
N LEU A 93 -2.96 5.40 1.55
CA LEU A 93 -3.24 5.73 2.95
C LEU A 93 -1.97 5.90 3.77
N LYS A 94 -0.94 5.08 3.51
CA LYS A 94 0.36 5.19 4.18
C LYS A 94 1.06 6.50 3.81
N GLU A 95 1.10 6.84 2.52
CA GLU A 95 1.74 8.07 2.03
C GLU A 95 1.10 9.34 2.63
N LYS A 96 -0.24 9.36 2.78
CA LYS A 96 -0.95 10.48 3.42
C LYS A 96 -0.72 10.57 4.92
N ASP A 97 -0.45 9.46 5.60
CA ASP A 97 -0.08 9.45 7.02
C ASP A 97 1.34 10.01 7.22
N GLU A 98 2.29 9.55 6.41
CA GLU A 98 3.68 10.03 6.41
C GLU A 98 3.79 11.53 6.04
N SER A 99 2.91 12.02 5.16
CA SER A 99 2.83 13.45 4.79
C SER A 99 2.33 14.36 5.92
N LYS A 100 1.75 13.79 6.99
CA LYS A 100 1.28 14.53 8.17
C LYS A 100 2.29 14.56 9.31
N GLU A 101 3.37 13.80 9.25
CA GLU A 101 4.50 13.97 10.17
C GLU A 101 5.13 15.35 9.91
N PRO A 102 5.31 16.20 10.93
CA PRO A 102 5.77 17.55 10.71
C PRO A 102 7.19 17.51 10.16
N MET A 103 7.39 18.14 8.99
CA MET A 103 8.68 18.74 8.65
C MET A 103 9.17 19.47 9.90
N ALA A 104 10.15 18.88 10.59
CA ALA A 104 11.04 19.65 11.43
C ALA A 104 11.61 20.73 10.52
N THR A 105 11.15 21.97 10.74
CA THR A 105 11.64 23.18 10.10
C THR A 105 13.14 23.08 9.87
N PRO A 106 13.64 22.97 8.62
CA PRO A 106 14.97 23.49 8.36
C PRO A 106 14.80 25.00 8.43
N ALA A 107 15.22 25.60 9.56
CA ALA A 107 15.24 27.03 9.73
C ALA A 107 16.07 27.64 8.60
N LEU A 108 15.36 28.15 7.60
CA LEU A 108 15.90 28.91 6.49
C LEU A 108 16.25 30.29 7.05
N THR A 109 17.46 30.43 7.59
CA THR A 109 18.08 31.75 7.77
C THR A 109 19.03 31.98 6.61
N GLU A 110 18.49 32.47 5.50
CA GLU A 110 19.27 33.31 4.60
C GLU A 110 19.67 34.57 5.36
N LYS A 111 20.96 34.70 5.67
CA LYS A 111 21.57 36.02 5.81
C LYS A 111 22.79 36.10 4.91
N SER A 112 22.55 36.64 3.71
CA SER A 112 23.58 37.20 2.85
C SER A 112 24.25 38.38 3.57
N GLY A 113 25.58 38.43 3.59
CA GLY A 113 26.35 39.45 4.29
C GLY A 113 27.87 39.24 4.29
N SER A 114 28.49 39.52 3.14
CA SER A 114 29.86 40.04 2.90
C SER A 114 30.95 40.02 4.01
N LYS A 115 32.05 39.31 3.70
CA LYS A 115 33.48 39.70 3.77
C LYS A 115 34.14 40.16 5.10
N SER A 116 35.16 39.36 5.50
CA SER A 116 36.43 39.67 6.22
C SER A 116 36.43 40.47 7.53
N GLN A 117 36.84 39.83 8.63
CA GLN A 117 38.13 40.13 9.30
C GLN A 117 38.46 39.13 10.44
N LEU A 118 39.61 38.47 10.29
CA LEU A 118 40.60 38.09 11.30
C LEU A 118 40.25 38.39 12.77
N GLY A 119 39.82 37.37 13.51
CA GLY A 119 39.80 37.33 14.98
C GLY A 119 40.41 36.02 15.46
N LYS A 120 41.60 36.08 16.05
CA LYS A 120 42.42 34.93 16.49
C LYS A 120 41.65 34.00 17.43
N LEU A 121 41.36 32.77 17.00
CA LEU A 121 41.05 31.67 17.90
C LEU A 121 42.33 30.89 18.19
N LYS A 122 42.67 30.77 19.48
CA LYS A 122 43.84 30.01 19.94
C LYS A 122 43.65 28.52 19.59
N PRO A 123 44.72 27.80 19.18
CA PRO A 123 44.62 26.38 18.95
C PRO A 123 44.34 25.65 20.26
N VAL A 124 43.27 24.86 20.29
CA VAL A 124 43.01 23.88 21.34
C VAL A 124 44.01 22.73 21.17
N PRO A 125 44.72 22.28 22.21
CA PRO A 125 45.60 21.12 22.09
C PRO A 125 44.76 19.86 21.91
N LEU A 126 45.01 19.14 20.81
CA LEU A 126 44.51 17.78 20.63
C LEU A 126 45.25 16.83 21.59
N PRO A 127 44.59 15.81 22.15
CA PRO A 127 45.25 14.76 22.92
C PRO A 127 46.27 14.03 22.03
N LYS A 128 47.49 13.86 22.55
CA LYS A 128 48.50 13.02 21.89
C LYS A 128 48.11 11.57 22.06
N PHE A 129 47.94 10.85 20.96
CA PHE A 129 48.01 9.40 20.97
C PHE A 129 49.48 9.03 21.09
N ASP A 130 49.88 8.50 22.25
CA ASP A 130 51.20 7.93 22.43
C ASP A 130 51.26 6.58 21.71
N ASP A 131 51.93 6.59 20.57
CA ASP A 131 52.35 5.41 19.81
C ASP A 131 53.51 4.74 20.57
N HIS A 132 53.20 3.80 21.45
CA HIS A 132 54.20 2.90 22.01
C HIS A 132 54.40 1.71 21.06
N SER A 133 55.21 1.98 20.04
CA SER A 133 55.93 0.99 19.25
C SER A 133 56.92 0.18 20.11
N ARG A 134 56.95 -1.17 19.94
CA ARG A 134 58.13 -2.06 19.78
C ARG A 134 57.73 -3.52 20.03
N LEU A 135 57.68 -4.37 19.00
CA LEU A 135 58.77 -5.15 18.38
C LEU A 135 59.33 -6.31 19.23
N SER A 136 58.88 -7.52 18.85
CA SER A 136 59.68 -8.74 18.55
C SER A 136 60.37 -9.50 19.72
N PRO A 137 60.96 -10.70 19.47
CA PRO A 137 60.53 -11.88 18.72
C PRO A 137 60.68 -13.19 19.54
N SER A 138 60.15 -14.31 19.07
CA SER A 138 60.83 -15.62 19.07
C SER A 138 60.05 -16.66 18.26
#